data_AF-D5BQB1-F1
#
_entry.id   AF-D5BQB1-F1
#
_cell.length_a   1.000
_cell.length_b   1.000
_cell.length_c   1.000
_cell.angle_alpha   90.00
_cell.angle_beta   90.00
_cell.angle_gamma   90.00
#
_symmetry.space_group_name_H-M   'P 1'
#
loop_
_entity.id
_entity.type
_entity.pdbx_description
1 polymer ?
#
loop_
_entity_poly.entity_id
_entity_poly.type
_entity_poly.pdbx_seq_one_letter_code
_entity_poly.pdbx_strand_id
1 'polypeptide(L)'
;MEPLTMASATLAFNALKKGFSIGRDIESMASDLSRWMSALSDVEQAEKEAKNPPLFKKLFNNKSVEQEAIEAFANKRQAQAQRDELKTWIEFTIGRQAWQDLIATEASIRKKRQETLYKQREKRQKFMEIIAWTLTVGAGAAALYGLISILMAHQAKADEPKMTTCRLAVQERVGKSGLICFYTGANNTQESHTSEVYLGCQRQYKCKYDPRPKGMSLKDTLKSIKDALE
;
A
#
# COMPACT_ATOMS: atom_id res chain seq x y z
N MET A 1 8.73 -10.65 -32.50
CA MET A 1 7.69 -9.97 -33.31
C MET A 1 6.47 -10.87 -33.44
N GLU A 2 5.25 -10.35 -33.43
CA GLU A 2 4.08 -11.20 -33.66
C GLU A 2 3.78 -11.29 -35.16
N PRO A 3 3.92 -12.47 -35.80
CA PRO A 3 3.50 -12.69 -37.19
C PRO A 3 2.02 -12.32 -37.43
N LEU A 4 1.24 -12.22 -36.35
CA LEU A 4 -0.14 -11.76 -36.32
C LEU A 4 -0.31 -10.31 -36.79
N THR A 5 0.67 -9.42 -36.57
CA THR A 5 0.55 -7.99 -36.94
C THR A 5 0.54 -7.80 -38.46
N MET A 6 1.52 -8.34 -39.18
CA MET A 6 1.56 -8.31 -40.65
C MET A 6 0.45 -9.15 -41.29
N ALA A 7 0.06 -10.26 -40.66
CA ALA A 7 -1.09 -11.05 -41.12
C ALA A 7 -2.38 -10.21 -41.04
N SER A 8 -2.59 -9.49 -39.92
CA SER A 8 -3.76 -8.62 -39.75
C SER A 8 -3.76 -7.44 -40.73
N ALA A 9 -2.59 -6.84 -41.00
CA ALA A 9 -2.43 -5.81 -42.00
C ALA A 9 -2.82 -6.33 -43.39
N THR A 10 -2.29 -7.50 -43.78
CA THR A 10 -2.55 -8.10 -45.09
C THR A 10 -4.02 -8.46 -45.27
N LEU A 11 -4.68 -8.97 -44.22
CA LEU A 11 -6.12 -9.26 -44.24
C LEU A 11 -6.96 -7.99 -44.45
N ALA A 12 -6.68 -6.93 -43.68
CA ALA A 12 -7.37 -5.66 -43.82
C ALA A 12 -7.11 -5.02 -45.20
N PHE A 13 -5.89 -5.11 -45.71
CA PHE A 13 -5.53 -4.65 -47.05
C PHE A 13 -6.32 -5.39 -48.15
N ASN A 14 -6.42 -6.71 -48.05
CA ASN A 14 -7.20 -7.50 -49.02
C ASN A 14 -8.69 -7.15 -48.97
N ALA A 15 -9.23 -6.88 -47.78
CA ALA A 15 -10.60 -6.40 -47.61
C ALA A 15 -10.81 -5.03 -48.30
N LEU A 16 -9.88 -4.09 -48.10
CA LEU A 16 -9.89 -2.78 -48.75
C LEU A 16 -9.80 -2.90 -50.26
N LYS A 17 -8.85 -3.68 -50.78
CA LYS A 17 -8.68 -3.93 -52.21
C LYS A 17 -9.96 -4.48 -52.84
N LYS A 18 -10.59 -5.47 -52.18
CA LYS A 18 -11.88 -6.00 -52.62
C LYS A 18 -12.97 -4.93 -52.57
N GLY A 19 -13.03 -4.14 -51.50
CA GLY A 19 -13.97 -3.03 -51.36
C GLY A 19 -13.86 -1.99 -52.47
N PHE A 20 -12.65 -1.56 -52.84
CA PHE A 20 -12.43 -0.67 -53.98
C PHE A 20 -12.83 -1.33 -55.31
N SER A 21 -12.52 -2.61 -55.51
CA SER A 21 -12.87 -3.31 -56.76
C SER A 21 -14.37 -3.43 -57.02
N ILE A 22 -15.19 -3.42 -55.96
CA ILE A 22 -16.66 -3.48 -56.05
C ILE A 22 -17.30 -2.08 -55.84
N GLY A 23 -16.51 -1.02 -55.77
CA GLY A 23 -17.00 0.36 -55.64
C GLY A 23 -17.58 0.72 -54.28
N ARG A 24 -17.12 0.11 -53.17
CA ARG A 24 -17.56 0.49 -51.83
C ARG A 24 -17.03 1.88 -51.44
N ASP A 25 -17.87 2.64 -50.77
CA ASP A 25 -17.48 3.93 -50.19
C ASP A 25 -16.44 3.75 -49.09
N ILE A 26 -15.48 4.67 -49.05
CA ILE A 26 -14.39 4.67 -48.06
C ILE A 26 -14.89 4.80 -46.64
N GLU A 27 -16.01 5.49 -46.43
CA GLU A 27 -16.64 5.64 -45.12
C GLU A 27 -17.06 4.26 -44.57
N SER A 28 -17.59 3.39 -45.44
CA SER A 28 -17.93 2.01 -45.10
C SER A 28 -16.71 1.11 -44.84
N MET A 29 -15.52 1.58 -45.23
CA MET A 29 -14.24 0.89 -45.11
C MET A 29 -13.30 1.54 -44.08
N ALA A 30 -13.76 2.59 -43.38
CA ALA A 30 -12.94 3.34 -42.43
C ALA A 30 -12.36 2.46 -41.31
N SER A 31 -13.10 1.44 -40.88
CA SER A 31 -12.63 0.44 -39.89
C SER A 31 -11.44 -0.37 -40.42
N ASP A 32 -11.54 -0.91 -41.63
CA ASP A 32 -10.47 -1.73 -42.23
C ASP A 32 -9.25 -0.87 -42.56
N LEU A 33 -9.47 0.37 -43.01
CA LEU A 33 -8.42 1.35 -43.22
C LEU A 33 -7.67 1.68 -41.92
N SER A 34 -8.40 1.93 -40.83
CA SER A 34 -7.81 2.21 -39.52
C SER A 34 -7.01 1.01 -38.96
N ARG A 35 -7.52 -0.21 -39.15
CA ARG A 35 -6.83 -1.46 -38.76
C ARG A 35 -5.55 -1.67 -39.56
N TRP A 36 -5.62 -1.52 -40.88
CA TRP A 36 -4.46 -1.61 -41.76
C TRP A 36 -3.39 -0.56 -41.40
N MET A 37 -3.77 0.71 -41.25
CA MET A 37 -2.86 1.81 -40.87
C MET A 37 -2.21 1.58 -39.50
N SER A 38 -2.98 1.12 -38.51
CA SER A 38 -2.45 0.82 -37.18
C SER A 38 -1.43 -0.31 -37.23
N ALA A 39 -1.77 -1.43 -37.90
CA ALA A 39 -0.86 -2.57 -38.04
C ALA A 39 0.41 -2.19 -38.84
N LEU A 40 0.30 -1.33 -39.85
CA LEU A 40 1.43 -0.79 -40.60
C LEU A 40 2.35 0.04 -39.69
N SER A 41 1.77 0.89 -38.83
CA SER A 41 2.53 1.70 -37.89
C SER A 41 3.27 0.86 -36.84
N ASP A 42 2.66 -0.25 -36.41
CA ASP A 42 3.27 -1.18 -35.46
C ASP A 42 4.47 -1.91 -36.09
N VAL A 43 4.39 -2.23 -37.38
CA VAL A 43 5.49 -2.85 -38.14
C VAL A 43 6.65 -1.88 -38.36
N GLU A 44 6.36 -0.61 -38.71
CA GLU A 44 7.36 0.45 -38.79
C GLU A 44 8.06 0.69 -37.44
N GLN A 45 7.30 0.65 -36.35
CA GLN A 45 7.82 0.81 -34.99
C GLN A 45 8.67 -0.40 -34.58
N ALA A 46 8.23 -1.62 -34.87
CA ALA A 46 8.98 -2.84 -34.59
C ALA A 46 10.33 -2.87 -35.34
N GLU A 47 10.38 -2.39 -36.59
CA GLU A 47 11.64 -2.28 -37.33
C GLU A 47 12.62 -1.27 -36.69
N LYS A 48 12.12 -0.12 -36.24
CA LYS A 48 12.93 0.87 -35.51
C LYS A 48 13.47 0.29 -34.21
N GLU A 49 12.67 -0.50 -33.50
CA GLU A 49 13.08 -1.19 -32.27
C GLU A 49 14.07 -2.33 -32.53
N ALA A 50 13.92 -3.06 -33.63
CA ALA A 50 14.87 -4.10 -34.04
C ALA A 50 16.25 -3.50 -34.40
N LYS A 51 16.27 -2.32 -35.04
CA LYS A 51 17.50 -1.57 -35.33
C LYS A 51 18.17 -0.99 -34.09
N ASN A 52 17.39 -0.59 -33.09
CA ASN A 52 17.89 -0.04 -31.82
C ASN A 52 17.32 -0.82 -30.62
N PRO A 53 17.82 -2.04 -30.35
CA PRO A 53 17.26 -2.84 -29.26
C PRO A 53 17.56 -2.17 -27.91
N PRO A 54 16.57 -2.10 -26.99
CA PRO A 54 16.83 -1.63 -25.63
C PRO A 54 17.84 -2.53 -24.93
N LEU A 55 18.71 -1.95 -24.08
CA LEU A 55 19.85 -2.63 -23.44
C LEU A 55 19.48 -3.96 -22.75
N PHE A 56 18.28 -4.05 -22.16
CA PHE A 56 17.78 -5.28 -21.54
C PHE A 56 17.42 -6.39 -22.54
N LYS A 57 16.92 -6.07 -23.75
CA LYS A 57 16.64 -7.10 -24.77
C LYS A 57 17.92 -7.70 -25.36
N LYS A 58 19.01 -6.93 -25.41
CA LYS A 58 20.31 -7.40 -25.93
C LYS A 58 20.98 -8.46 -25.03
N LEU A 59 20.66 -8.48 -23.74
CA LEU A 59 21.30 -9.38 -22.77
C LEU A 59 20.55 -10.71 -22.60
N PHE A 60 19.26 -10.78 -22.94
CA PHE A 60 18.43 -11.99 -22.77
C PHE A 60 18.09 -12.72 -24.07
N ASN A 61 18.25 -12.11 -25.25
CA ASN A 61 17.99 -12.76 -26.53
C ASN A 61 19.27 -13.35 -27.13
N ASN A 62 19.53 -14.62 -26.80
CA ASN A 62 20.55 -15.48 -27.43
C ASN A 62 20.07 -16.06 -28.79
N LYS A 63 19.14 -15.38 -29.48
CA LYS A 63 18.60 -15.78 -30.79
C LYS A 63 19.00 -14.77 -31.86
N SER A 64 19.31 -15.30 -33.05
CA SER A 64 19.83 -14.62 -34.24
C SER A 64 19.17 -13.25 -34.49
N VAL A 65 19.90 -12.19 -34.13
CA VAL A 65 19.59 -10.79 -34.49
C VAL A 65 19.50 -10.63 -36.01
N GLU A 66 20.20 -11.47 -36.77
CA GLU A 66 20.21 -11.46 -38.23
C GLU A 66 18.87 -11.92 -38.83
N GLN A 67 18.30 -13.00 -38.31
CA GLN A 67 17.00 -13.51 -38.79
C GLN A 67 15.87 -12.52 -38.48
N GLU A 68 15.92 -11.92 -37.29
CA GLU A 68 14.96 -10.89 -36.88
C GLU A 68 15.05 -9.65 -37.78
N ALA A 69 16.27 -9.23 -38.17
CA ALA A 69 16.47 -8.11 -39.08
C ALA A 69 15.99 -8.38 -40.52
N ILE A 70 16.19 -9.60 -41.04
CA ILE A 70 15.74 -9.99 -42.38
C ILE A 70 14.21 -10.02 -42.45
N GLU A 71 13.55 -10.59 -41.45
CA GLU A 71 12.08 -10.61 -41.36
C GLU A 71 11.51 -9.19 -41.24
N ALA A 72 12.11 -8.33 -40.41
CA ALA A 72 11.72 -6.94 -40.30
C ALA A 72 11.85 -6.18 -41.63
N PHE A 73 12.92 -6.45 -42.39
CA PHE A 73 13.12 -5.86 -43.72
C PHE A 73 12.08 -6.34 -44.74
N ALA A 74 11.78 -7.63 -44.78
CA ALA A 74 10.76 -8.21 -45.67
C ALA A 74 9.37 -7.62 -45.37
N ASN A 75 9.00 -7.57 -44.09
CA ASN A 75 7.74 -6.98 -43.63
C ASN A 75 7.64 -5.51 -44.02
N LYS A 76 8.73 -4.73 -43.89
CA LYS A 76 8.78 -3.32 -44.31
C LYS A 76 8.57 -3.16 -45.82
N ARG A 77 9.20 -4.01 -46.64
CA ARG A 77 9.01 -3.96 -48.09
C ARG A 77 7.57 -4.28 -48.47
N GLN A 78 6.97 -5.28 -47.84
CA GLN A 78 5.57 -5.63 -48.04
C GLN A 78 4.62 -4.50 -47.59
N ALA A 79 4.87 -3.92 -46.42
CA ALA A 79 4.18 -2.76 -45.88
C ALA A 79 4.21 -1.57 -46.86
N GLN A 80 5.39 -1.27 -47.41
CA GLN A 80 5.57 -0.18 -48.38
C GLN A 80 4.82 -0.46 -49.68
N ALA A 81 4.87 -1.69 -50.20
CA ALA A 81 4.12 -2.08 -51.39
C ALA A 81 2.60 -1.94 -51.20
N GLN A 82 2.06 -2.40 -50.06
CA GLN A 82 0.64 -2.21 -49.72
C GLN A 82 0.27 -0.72 -49.66
N ARG A 83 1.15 0.12 -49.09
CA ARG A 83 0.91 1.56 -48.98
C ARG A 83 0.89 2.25 -50.34
N ASP A 84 1.82 1.92 -51.21
CA ASP A 84 1.90 2.50 -52.56
C ASP A 84 0.69 2.06 -53.41
N GLU A 85 0.28 0.81 -53.31
CA GLU A 85 -0.93 0.31 -53.99
C GLU A 85 -2.19 1.00 -53.44
N LEU A 86 -2.36 1.08 -52.11
CA LEU A 86 -3.52 1.73 -51.50
C LEU A 86 -3.60 3.22 -51.83
N LYS A 87 -2.46 3.93 -51.79
CA LYS A 87 -2.36 5.32 -52.19
C LYS A 87 -2.87 5.49 -53.61
N THR A 88 -2.40 4.65 -54.53
CA THR A 88 -2.82 4.69 -55.93
C THR A 88 -4.34 4.52 -56.05
N TRP A 89 -4.93 3.54 -55.37
CA TRP A 89 -6.39 3.35 -55.35
C TRP A 89 -7.16 4.55 -54.80
N ILE A 90 -6.73 5.13 -53.68
CA ILE A 90 -7.40 6.28 -53.05
C ILE A 90 -7.27 7.54 -53.92
N GLU A 91 -6.08 7.79 -54.46
CA GLU A 91 -5.85 8.94 -55.35
C GLU A 91 -6.69 8.85 -56.63
N PHE A 92 -6.90 7.64 -57.18
CA PHE A 92 -7.75 7.46 -58.36
C PHE A 92 -9.26 7.51 -58.07
N THR A 93 -9.69 7.05 -56.90
CA THR A 93 -11.13 6.94 -56.57
C THR A 93 -11.70 8.21 -55.96
N ILE A 94 -10.98 8.84 -55.04
CA ILE A 94 -11.47 9.97 -54.23
C ILE A 94 -10.67 11.24 -54.51
N GLY A 95 -9.43 11.08 -54.96
CA GLY A 95 -8.54 12.18 -55.30
C GLY A 95 -7.35 12.33 -54.35
N ARG A 96 -6.38 13.13 -54.77
CA ARG A 96 -5.11 13.30 -54.07
C ARG A 96 -5.25 13.98 -52.70
N GLN A 97 -6.22 14.88 -52.54
CA GLN A 97 -6.44 15.59 -51.27
C GLN A 97 -6.87 14.64 -50.16
N ALA A 98 -7.74 13.66 -50.44
CA ALA A 98 -8.22 12.71 -49.45
C ALA A 98 -7.08 11.88 -48.85
N TRP A 99 -6.09 11.49 -49.66
CA TRP A 99 -4.90 10.80 -49.16
C TRP A 99 -4.08 11.68 -48.20
N GLN A 100 -3.93 12.97 -48.50
CA GLN A 100 -3.21 13.90 -47.63
C GLN A 100 -3.95 14.11 -46.30
N ASP A 101 -5.26 14.29 -46.35
CA ASP A 101 -6.09 14.47 -45.15
C ASP A 101 -6.08 13.21 -44.27
N LEU A 102 -6.06 12.02 -44.88
CA LEU A 102 -5.88 10.74 -44.18
C LEU A 102 -4.53 10.66 -43.45
N ILE A 103 -3.42 11.01 -44.12
CA ILE A 103 -2.10 11.04 -43.50
C ILE A 103 -2.04 12.08 -42.37
N ALA A 104 -2.60 13.26 -42.58
CA ALA A 104 -2.64 14.32 -41.57
C ALA A 104 -3.43 13.86 -40.33
N THR A 105 -4.56 13.20 -40.54
CA THR A 105 -5.37 12.63 -39.46
C THR A 105 -4.62 11.54 -38.72
N GLU A 106 -3.96 10.62 -39.44
CA GLU A 106 -3.14 9.57 -38.83
C GLU A 106 -2.00 10.17 -37.97
N ALA A 107 -1.31 11.18 -38.49
CA ALA A 107 -0.26 11.88 -37.76
C ALA A 107 -0.80 12.51 -36.46
N SER A 108 -2.01 13.09 -36.50
CA SER A 108 -2.67 13.62 -35.30
C SER A 108 -3.01 12.52 -34.28
N ILE A 109 -3.46 11.35 -34.73
CA ILE A 109 -3.76 10.19 -33.87
C ILE A 109 -2.48 9.68 -33.22
N ARG A 110 -1.37 9.59 -33.97
CA ARG A 110 -0.06 9.18 -33.44
C ARG A 110 0.39 10.12 -32.31
N LYS A 111 0.27 11.45 -32.49
CA LYS A 111 0.57 12.44 -31.44
C LYS A 111 -0.31 12.25 -30.20
N LYS A 112 -1.62 12.11 -30.39
CA LYS A 112 -2.56 11.85 -29.28
C LYS A 112 -2.23 10.56 -28.52
N ARG A 113 -1.86 9.47 -29.21
CA ARG A 113 -1.42 8.21 -28.57
C ARG A 113 -0.14 8.39 -27.74
N GLN A 114 0.82 9.17 -28.23
CA GLN A 114 2.04 9.46 -27.48
C GLN A 114 1.74 10.28 -26.22
N GLU A 115 0.88 11.31 -26.32
CA GLU A 115 0.46 12.11 -25.17
C GLU A 115 -0.34 11.30 -24.15
N THR A 116 -1.23 10.39 -24.59
CA THR A 116 -1.98 9.53 -23.66
C THR A 116 -1.07 8.55 -22.94
N LEU A 117 -0.10 7.94 -23.63
CA LEU A 117 0.90 7.08 -23.01
C LEU A 117 1.78 7.86 -22.03
N TYR A 118 2.20 9.08 -22.39
CA TYR A 118 2.96 9.96 -21.51
C TYR A 118 2.15 10.27 -20.23
N LYS A 119 0.90 10.71 -20.36
CA LYS A 119 -0.02 10.96 -19.24
C LYS A 119 -0.26 9.71 -18.39
N GLN A 120 -0.36 8.53 -19.01
CA GLN A 120 -0.51 7.26 -18.28
C GLN A 120 0.76 6.90 -17.50
N ARG A 121 1.95 7.13 -18.06
CA ARG A 121 3.23 6.92 -17.37
C ARG A 121 3.37 7.87 -16.18
N GLU A 122 3.02 9.14 -16.35
CA GLU A 122 3.02 10.11 -15.25
C GLU A 122 2.06 9.69 -14.13
N LYS A 123 0.85 9.24 -14.45
CA LYS A 123 -0.10 8.72 -13.45
C LYS A 123 0.46 7.51 -12.71
N ARG A 124 1.09 6.56 -13.41
CA ARG A 124 1.71 5.37 -12.79
C ARG A 124 2.88 5.74 -11.88
N GLN A 125 3.74 6.67 -12.31
CA GLN A 125 4.85 7.16 -11.49
C GLN A 125 4.35 7.82 -10.21
N LYS A 126 3.38 8.74 -10.32
CA LYS A 126 2.76 9.40 -9.17
C LYS A 126 2.07 8.40 -8.23
N PHE A 127 1.39 7.39 -8.78
CA PHE A 127 0.75 6.35 -7.98
C PHE A 127 1.77 5.53 -7.18
N MET A 128 2.87 5.10 -7.83
CA MET A 128 3.94 4.36 -7.15
C MET A 128 4.66 5.21 -6.11
N GLU A 129 4.88 6.49 -6.38
CA GLU A 129 5.47 7.44 -5.44
C GLU A 129 4.60 7.62 -4.19
N ILE A 130 3.28 7.78 -4.38
CA ILE A 130 2.33 7.86 -3.26
C ILE A 130 2.37 6.59 -2.42
N ILE A 131 2.31 5.42 -3.06
CA ILE A 131 2.37 4.13 -2.35
C ILE A 131 3.67 4.03 -1.55
N ALA A 132 4.82 4.34 -2.17
CA ALA A 132 6.10 4.30 -1.49
C ALA A 132 6.12 5.21 -0.25
N TRP A 133 5.69 6.47 -0.38
CA TRP A 133 5.58 7.39 0.75
C TRP A 133 4.63 6.90 1.84
N THR A 134 3.46 6.36 1.48
CA THR A 134 2.51 5.83 2.46
C THR A 134 3.07 4.66 3.25
N LEU A 135 3.83 3.77 2.60
CA LEU A 135 4.46 2.63 3.27
C LEU A 135 5.61 3.08 4.17
N THR A 136 6.47 3.99 3.70
CA THR A 136 7.59 4.51 4.49
C THR A 136 7.10 5.27 5.72
N VAL A 137 6.14 6.19 5.56
CA VAL A 137 5.58 6.96 6.68
C VAL A 137 4.77 6.07 7.62
N GLY A 138 3.97 5.15 7.07
CA GLY A 138 3.19 4.20 7.85
C GLY A 138 4.05 3.28 8.70
N ALA A 139 5.13 2.73 8.13
CA ALA A 139 6.08 1.89 8.86
C ALA A 139 6.82 2.68 9.95
N GLY A 140 7.24 3.93 9.66
CA GLY A 140 7.86 4.81 10.65
C GLY A 140 6.93 5.13 11.82
N ALA A 141 5.68 5.49 11.55
CA ALA A 141 4.68 5.76 12.57
C ALA A 141 4.37 4.52 13.42
N ALA A 142 4.24 3.34 12.79
CA ALA A 142 4.00 2.08 13.50
C ALA A 142 5.17 1.71 14.41
N ALA A 143 6.42 1.89 13.95
CA ALA A 143 7.61 1.63 14.75
C ALA A 143 7.70 2.57 15.96
N LEU A 144 7.44 3.88 15.78
CA LEU A 144 7.42 4.84 16.87
C LEU A 144 6.32 4.54 17.89
N TYR A 145 5.11 4.20 17.42
CA TYR A 145 4.00 3.80 18.29
C TYR A 145 4.34 2.52 19.09
N GLY A 146 4.96 1.53 18.43
CA GLY A 146 5.44 0.32 19.07
C GLY A 146 6.48 0.61 20.16
N LEU A 147 7.45 1.48 19.88
CA LEU A 147 8.46 1.88 20.87
C LEU A 147 7.83 2.59 22.08
N ILE A 148 6.89 3.50 21.86
CA ILE A 148 6.21 4.23 22.95
C ILE A 148 5.44 3.25 23.84
N SER A 149 4.69 2.30 23.26
CA SER A 149 3.92 1.33 24.04
C SER A 149 4.80 0.40 24.87
N ILE A 150 5.95 -0.03 24.35
CA ILE A 150 6.95 -0.81 25.10
C ILE A 150 7.52 0.00 26.26
N LEU A 151 7.88 1.27 26.03
CA LEU A 151 8.44 2.14 27.09
C LEU A 151 7.43 2.37 28.23
N MET A 152 6.15 2.59 27.91
CA MET A 152 5.12 2.72 28.94
C MET A 152 4.92 1.41 29.73
N ALA A 153 4.98 0.25 29.06
CA ALA A 153 4.90 -1.05 29.73
C ALA A 153 6.07 -1.28 30.70
N HIS A 154 7.26 -0.75 30.40
CA HIS A 154 8.42 -0.84 31.29
C HIS A 154 8.31 0.10 32.49
N GLN A 155 7.77 1.31 32.34
CA GLN A 155 7.61 2.24 33.47
C GLN A 155 6.57 1.77 34.50
N ALA A 156 5.53 1.04 34.08
CA ALA A 156 4.53 0.48 35.00
C ALA A 156 5.10 -0.51 36.02
N LYS A 157 6.30 -1.05 35.80
CA LYS A 157 6.96 -2.00 36.71
C LYS A 157 7.91 -1.33 37.73
N ALA A 158 8.14 -0.02 37.65
CA ALA A 158 9.15 0.68 38.44
C ALA A 158 8.60 1.46 39.66
N ASP A 159 7.30 1.44 39.92
CA ASP A 159 6.74 2.01 41.16
C ASP A 159 6.91 1.01 42.31
N GLU A 160 8.12 0.92 42.86
CA GLU A 160 8.38 0.14 44.07
C GLU A 160 7.58 0.76 45.24
N PRO A 161 6.66 0.02 45.88
CA PRO A 161 5.94 0.55 47.02
C PRO A 161 6.94 0.83 48.14
N LYS A 162 7.08 2.11 48.53
CA LYS A 162 7.88 2.49 49.69
C LYS A 162 7.36 1.71 50.90
N MET A 163 8.21 0.92 51.55
CA MET A 163 7.85 0.15 52.74
C MET A 163 8.31 0.90 53.99
N THR A 164 7.47 0.89 55.04
CA THR A 164 7.83 1.39 56.36
C THR A 164 7.58 0.35 57.43
N THR A 165 8.23 0.48 58.59
CA THR A 165 7.98 -0.40 59.73
C THR A 165 6.72 0.07 60.45
N CYS A 166 5.70 -0.77 60.45
CA CYS A 166 4.47 -0.56 61.20
C CYS A 166 4.54 -1.33 62.52
N ARG A 167 4.13 -0.68 63.61
CA ARG A 167 4.11 -1.24 64.97
C ARG A 167 2.70 -1.37 65.48
N LEU A 168 2.44 -2.41 66.25
CA LEU A 168 1.12 -2.65 66.86
C LEU A 168 0.79 -1.48 67.80
N ALA A 169 -0.31 -0.80 67.53
CA ALA A 169 -0.82 0.28 68.35
C ALA A 169 -1.85 -0.25 69.35
N VAL A 170 -2.88 -0.93 68.85
CA VAL A 170 -3.99 -1.47 69.66
C VAL A 170 -4.45 -2.79 69.08
N GLN A 171 -4.91 -3.70 69.93
CA GLN A 171 -5.59 -4.93 69.53
C GLN A 171 -6.94 -5.00 70.25
N GLU A 172 -8.00 -5.34 69.52
CA GLU A 172 -9.35 -5.47 70.05
C GLU A 172 -9.94 -6.83 69.71
N ARG A 173 -10.74 -7.41 70.61
CA ARG A 173 -11.42 -8.69 70.34
C ARG A 173 -12.65 -8.45 69.48
N VAL A 174 -12.75 -9.22 68.40
CA VAL A 174 -13.90 -9.22 67.50
C VAL A 174 -14.57 -10.58 67.56
N GLY A 175 -15.67 -10.63 68.32
CA GLY A 175 -16.42 -11.85 68.58
C GLY A 175 -15.69 -12.84 69.47
N LYS A 176 -16.02 -14.14 69.31
CA LYS A 176 -15.50 -15.22 70.17
C LYS A 176 -14.11 -15.74 69.75
N SER A 177 -13.70 -15.52 68.50
CA SER A 177 -12.49 -16.13 67.91
C SER A 177 -11.61 -15.18 67.09
N GLY A 178 -11.99 -13.91 66.90
CA GLY A 178 -11.22 -12.93 66.14
C GLY A 178 -10.57 -11.84 67.00
N LEU A 179 -9.45 -11.29 66.53
CA LEU A 179 -8.76 -10.11 67.02
C LEU A 179 -8.55 -9.15 65.85
N ILE A 180 -8.88 -7.87 66.00
CA ILE A 180 -8.44 -6.82 65.07
C ILE A 180 -7.16 -6.20 65.63
N CYS A 181 -6.10 -6.22 64.84
CA CYS A 181 -4.80 -5.65 65.14
C CYS A 181 -4.61 -4.36 64.35
N PHE A 182 -4.51 -3.24 65.05
CA PHE A 182 -4.24 -1.93 64.45
C PHE A 182 -2.77 -1.58 64.54
N TYR A 183 -2.20 -1.11 63.43
CA TYR A 183 -0.80 -0.75 63.33
C TYR A 183 -0.61 0.70 62.90
N THR A 184 0.45 1.31 63.41
CA THR A 184 0.87 2.67 63.04
C THR A 184 2.32 2.68 62.55
N GLY A 185 2.56 3.39 61.45
CA GLY A 185 3.85 3.56 60.81
C GLY A 185 4.27 5.03 60.73
N ALA A 186 5.37 5.30 60.04
CA ALA A 186 5.87 6.66 59.81
C ALA A 186 4.82 7.53 59.07
N ASN A 187 4.78 8.84 59.38
CA ASN A 187 3.86 9.82 58.77
C ASN A 187 2.38 9.41 58.78
N ASN A 188 1.91 8.88 59.91
CA ASN A 188 0.50 8.54 60.13
C ASN A 188 -0.05 7.46 59.18
N THR A 189 0.81 6.58 58.67
CA THR A 189 0.38 5.34 58.03
C THR A 189 -0.34 4.47 59.05
N GLN A 190 -1.58 4.09 58.72
CA GLN A 190 -2.42 3.25 59.56
C GLN A 190 -2.90 2.06 58.74
N GLU A 191 -2.78 0.87 59.31
CA GLU A 191 -3.20 -0.37 58.67
C GLU A 191 -3.82 -1.28 59.75
N SER A 192 -4.87 -2.02 59.40
CA SER A 192 -5.57 -2.92 60.30
C SER A 192 -5.69 -4.30 59.68
N HIS A 193 -5.34 -5.34 60.45
CA HIS A 193 -5.48 -6.73 60.04
C HIS A 193 -6.31 -7.51 61.05
N THR A 194 -7.17 -8.40 60.59
CA THR A 194 -7.88 -9.33 61.46
C THR A 194 -7.05 -10.61 61.60
N SER A 195 -6.74 -11.00 62.82
CA SER A 195 -6.05 -12.23 63.19
C SER A 195 -6.96 -13.10 64.06
N GLU A 196 -6.69 -14.39 64.15
CA GLU A 196 -7.42 -15.30 65.03
C GLU A 196 -6.82 -15.28 66.44
N VAL A 197 -7.63 -15.55 67.46
CA VAL A 197 -7.22 -15.43 68.88
C VAL A 197 -6.00 -16.29 69.23
N TYR A 198 -5.79 -17.43 68.58
CA TYR A 198 -4.64 -18.29 68.84
C TYR A 198 -3.36 -17.84 68.11
N LEU A 199 -3.47 -17.10 67.01
CA LEU A 199 -2.34 -16.54 66.26
C LEU A 199 -1.81 -15.25 66.89
N GLY A 200 -2.69 -14.47 67.51
CA GLY A 200 -2.35 -13.19 68.12
C GLY A 200 -1.91 -12.13 67.09
N CYS A 201 -1.53 -10.95 67.58
CA CYS A 201 -1.04 -9.85 66.75
C CYS A 201 0.50 -9.81 66.74
N GLN A 202 1.11 -9.64 65.57
CA GLN A 202 2.54 -9.38 65.48
C GLN A 202 2.89 -8.02 66.09
N ARG A 203 4.06 -7.89 66.73
CA ARG A 203 4.47 -6.61 67.33
C ARG A 203 4.89 -5.57 66.29
N GLN A 204 5.49 -6.02 65.19
CA GLN A 204 5.97 -5.15 64.10
C GLN A 204 6.10 -5.94 62.79
N TYR A 205 5.82 -5.30 61.66
CA TYR A 205 6.08 -5.84 60.33
C TYR A 205 6.31 -4.71 59.31
N LYS A 206 6.72 -5.05 58.08
CA LYS A 206 6.89 -4.08 56.99
C LYS A 206 5.55 -3.86 56.28
N CYS A 207 4.99 -2.67 56.44
CA CYS A 207 3.76 -2.23 55.79
C CYS A 207 4.07 -1.32 54.59
N LYS A 208 3.11 -1.18 53.67
CA LYS A 208 3.20 -0.20 52.59
C LYS A 208 3.03 1.21 53.17
N TYR A 209 3.97 2.10 52.87
CA TYR A 209 3.90 3.50 53.29
C TYR A 209 2.70 4.18 52.63
N ASP A 210 1.75 4.60 53.44
CA ASP A 210 0.57 5.35 53.02
C ASP A 210 0.37 6.54 53.97
N PRO A 211 0.74 7.78 53.58
CA PRO A 211 0.58 8.94 54.45
C PRO A 211 -0.86 9.44 54.56
N ARG A 212 -1.80 8.90 53.76
CA ARG A 212 -3.23 9.27 53.79
C ARG A 212 -4.09 8.02 53.57
N PRO A 213 -4.16 7.13 54.56
CA PRO A 213 -4.94 5.89 54.46
C PRO A 213 -6.41 6.21 54.16
N LYS A 214 -6.99 5.50 53.19
CA LYS A 214 -8.41 5.59 52.87
C LYS A 214 -9.20 4.73 53.87
N GLY A 215 -9.96 5.37 54.76
CA GLY A 215 -10.80 4.68 55.76
C GLY A 215 -11.03 5.52 57.01
N MET A 216 -11.83 5.00 57.94
CA MET A 216 -11.94 5.58 59.29
C MET A 216 -10.57 5.57 59.96
N SER A 217 -10.19 6.67 60.60
CA SER A 217 -8.93 6.72 61.34
C SER A 217 -8.98 5.75 62.52
N LEU A 218 -7.82 5.30 62.98
CA LEU A 218 -7.66 4.48 64.18
C LEU A 218 -8.45 5.05 65.38
N LYS A 219 -8.49 6.38 65.49
CA LYS A 219 -9.24 7.08 66.56
C LYS A 219 -10.75 6.91 66.39
N ASP A 220 -11.24 6.97 65.15
CA ASP A 220 -12.66 6.84 64.85
C ASP A 220 -13.13 5.39 65.01
N THR A 221 -12.30 4.42 64.63
CA THR A 221 -12.59 2.99 64.83
C THR A 221 -12.58 2.61 66.32
N LEU A 222 -11.61 3.10 67.10
CA LEU A 222 -11.59 2.87 68.54
C LEU A 222 -12.79 3.52 69.23
N LYS A 223 -13.17 4.73 68.82
CA LYS A 223 -14.35 5.40 69.35
C LYS A 223 -15.63 4.66 69.01
N SER A 224 -15.81 4.21 67.76
CA SER A 224 -17.00 3.44 67.38
C SER A 224 -17.12 2.11 68.11
N ILE A 225 -15.99 1.44 68.42
CA ILE A 225 -16.01 0.19 69.20
C ILE A 225 -16.40 0.47 70.64
N LYS A 226 -15.82 1.52 71.25
CA LYS A 226 -16.17 1.93 72.60
C LYS A 226 -17.65 2.30 72.72
N ASP A 227 -18.16 3.10 71.78
CA ASP A 227 -19.56 3.53 71.75
C ASP A 227 -20.54 2.37 71.45
N ALA A 228 -20.07 1.25 70.88
CA ALA A 228 -20.88 0.04 70.67
C ALA A 228 -20.88 -0.93 71.87
N LEU A 229 -19.98 -0.71 72.84
CA LEU A 229 -19.83 -1.52 74.05
C LEU A 229 -20.45 -0.87 75.29
N GLU A 230 -20.67 0.45 75.28
CA GLU A 230 -21.49 1.20 76.25
C GLU A 230 -22.99 1.13 75.89
#